data_AF-A0A7J9J3J7-F1
#
_entry.id   AF-A0A7J9J3J7-F1
#
_cell.length_a   1.000
_cell.length_b   1.000
_cell.length_c   1.000
_cell.angle_alpha   90.00
_cell.angle_beta   90.00
_cell.angle_gamma   90.00
#
_symmetry.space_group_name_H-M   'P 1'
#
loop_
_entity.id
_entity.type
_entity.pdbx_description
1 polymer ?
#
loop_
_entity_poly.entity_id
_entity_poly.type
_entity_poly.pdbx_seq_one_letter_code
_entity_poly.pdbx_strand_id
1 'polypeptide(L)'
;MRALLTPEPTLSFSSIQINSRNPNPSRTWTSLHFLNRDGRHRLVGRKPRFIATRAILTVRGELKDEEQVSKAQLGAFFAGMTVRANTFPEATQWSEGERCAMKKFWPLLVRALPPDVIFIADPEGSIMGLGSAVGPQFVGNGTSEMRLVGALREILAGGHLGYEEIQGVLKDVLTLKLEDGKSNGVSESLLSAFLIGQRMNRETDRELKAYCLAFDDELGPAPVADVRSLTHYGEPYDGNTPYFRSTLFVAAVRSCYGESSLLHGVEWMPPKGGVTEEQMLKFMGAKTNLSLHQGKKLIEAEEVGFAYISKREARPSSSPIFAKGRESIVAGFYHEGYEEPLLMLMKRRGVHSGLVVKGEEGALSTTTRLRSASTSKGLPVNHCSGFRSVGIESACEVDGLSRQSFRLEVNAMDYGFEPTDTPRTDRSVSKNIELGLAALRGEKGPAYDQIVLNAGIVDHLLGCDGAEDVSLALERAKEAIDS
;
A
#
# COMPACT_ATOMS: atom_id res chain seq x y z
N MET A 1 14.77 -7.05 36.35
CA MET A 1 13.34 -7.28 36.68
C MET A 1 12.56 -7.38 35.38
N ARG A 2 11.78 -8.46 35.25
CA ARG A 2 10.84 -8.70 34.17
C ARG A 2 9.74 -7.63 34.17
N ALA A 3 9.39 -7.16 32.97
CA ALA A 3 8.03 -6.85 32.53
C ALA A 3 8.06 -7.21 31.02
N LEU A 4 7.61 -8.36 30.53
CA LEU A 4 6.25 -8.93 30.57
C LEU A 4 5.17 -7.89 30.26
N LEU A 5 5.06 -7.58 28.96
CA LEU A 5 3.80 -7.26 28.28
C LEU A 5 3.80 -8.01 26.93
N THR A 6 3.20 -9.19 26.91
CA THR A 6 2.61 -9.81 25.71
C THR A 6 1.10 -9.48 25.71
N PRO A 7 0.31 -9.81 24.68
CA PRO A 7 0.53 -9.78 23.23
C PRO A 7 -0.65 -9.07 22.50
N GLU A 8 -0.40 -8.30 21.45
CA GLU A 8 -1.45 -8.03 20.45
C GLU A 8 -1.29 -9.01 19.28
N PRO A 9 -2.38 -9.59 18.73
CA PRO A 9 -2.32 -10.39 17.52
C PRO A 9 -2.13 -9.45 16.33
N THR A 10 -0.90 -9.21 15.92
CA THR A 10 -0.61 -8.50 14.67
C THR A 10 -0.74 -9.48 13.50
N LEU A 11 -1.81 -9.34 12.72
CA LEU A 11 -1.96 -9.98 11.42
C LEU A 11 -0.89 -9.40 10.46
N SER A 12 0.26 -10.07 10.37
CA SER A 12 1.34 -9.71 9.46
C SER A 12 1.22 -10.52 8.17
N PHE A 13 0.71 -9.91 7.11
CA PHE A 13 0.73 -10.48 5.76
C PHE A 13 2.02 -10.11 5.05
N SER A 14 2.83 -11.12 4.72
CA SER A 14 4.02 -10.93 3.91
C SER A 14 3.64 -10.82 2.43
N SER A 15 4.18 -9.80 1.74
CA SER A 15 4.04 -9.64 0.30
C SER A 15 4.44 -10.92 -0.46
N ILE A 16 3.61 -11.35 -1.40
CA ILE A 16 4.04 -12.21 -2.50
C ILE A 16 4.81 -11.33 -3.47
N GLN A 17 6.14 -11.44 -3.49
CA GLN A 17 6.96 -10.77 -4.51
C GLN A 17 6.87 -11.57 -5.82
N ILE A 18 6.29 -10.97 -6.86
CA ILE A 18 6.48 -11.44 -8.25
C ILE A 18 7.75 -10.77 -8.75
N ASN A 19 8.85 -11.53 -8.76
CA ASN A 19 10.17 -10.99 -9.09
C ASN A 19 10.28 -10.75 -10.61
N SER A 20 10.20 -9.50 -11.06
CA SER A 20 10.24 -9.12 -12.49
C SER A 20 11.63 -9.18 -13.13
N ARG A 21 12.69 -9.47 -12.36
CA ARG A 21 14.09 -9.45 -12.82
C ARG A 21 14.59 -10.74 -13.50
N ASN A 22 13.70 -11.67 -13.88
CA ASN A 22 14.11 -12.95 -14.47
C ASN A 22 13.83 -12.98 -15.98
N PRO A 23 14.84 -13.11 -16.86
CA PRO A 23 14.64 -13.11 -18.32
C PRO A 23 13.99 -14.39 -18.88
N ASN A 24 13.52 -15.31 -18.02
CA ASN A 24 12.90 -16.56 -18.43
C ASN A 24 11.38 -16.55 -18.10
N PRO A 25 10.49 -16.35 -19.08
CA PRO A 25 9.04 -16.17 -18.86
C PRO A 25 8.31 -17.45 -18.43
N SER A 26 8.99 -18.59 -18.31
CA SER A 26 8.42 -19.90 -17.96
C SER A 26 8.32 -20.18 -16.46
N ARG A 27 8.73 -19.24 -15.59
CA ARG A 27 8.66 -19.41 -14.14
C ARG A 27 8.18 -18.13 -13.47
N THR A 28 6.88 -18.01 -13.24
CA THR A 28 6.33 -17.10 -12.23
C THR A 28 6.78 -17.59 -10.86
N TRP A 29 7.64 -16.83 -10.19
CA TRP A 29 8.09 -17.13 -8.83
C TRP A 29 7.24 -16.33 -7.85
N THR A 30 6.29 -16.98 -7.17
CA THR A 30 5.60 -16.43 -6.00
C THR A 30 6.35 -16.86 -4.74
N SER A 31 7.04 -15.94 -4.07
CA SER A 31 7.61 -16.17 -2.74
C SER A 31 6.75 -15.53 -1.66
N LEU A 32 6.17 -16.34 -0.75
CA LEU A 32 5.70 -15.85 0.55
C LEU A 32 6.90 -15.75 1.51
N HIS A 33 7.08 -14.59 2.14
CA HIS A 33 8.18 -14.31 3.08
C HIS A 33 7.71 -14.35 4.54
N PHE A 34 7.95 -15.45 5.25
CA PHE A 34 7.48 -15.59 6.63
C PHE A 34 8.34 -14.78 7.62
N LEU A 35 7.70 -13.99 8.50
CA LEU A 35 8.32 -13.31 9.64
C LEU A 35 8.16 -14.18 10.90
N ASN A 36 9.26 -14.45 11.61
CA ASN A 36 9.21 -14.93 12.99
C ASN A 36 9.02 -13.73 13.93
N ARG A 37 8.48 -13.96 15.13
CA ARG A 37 8.30 -12.92 16.19
C ARG A 37 9.58 -12.15 16.54
N ASP A 38 10.76 -12.70 16.23
CA ASP A 38 12.07 -12.10 16.53
C ASP A 38 12.64 -11.19 15.43
N GLY A 39 11.84 -10.82 14.40
CA GLY A 39 12.25 -9.87 13.37
C GLY A 39 13.34 -10.36 12.40
N ARG A 40 13.75 -11.64 12.48
CA ARG A 40 14.72 -12.24 11.54
C ARG A 40 13.99 -12.79 10.32
N HIS A 41 14.36 -12.31 9.14
CA HIS A 41 13.93 -12.90 7.87
C HIS A 41 14.62 -14.26 7.68
N ARG A 42 13.86 -15.36 7.72
CA ARG A 42 14.34 -16.64 7.21
C ARG A 42 13.76 -16.87 5.82
N LEU A 43 14.62 -16.96 4.81
CA LEU A 43 14.24 -17.47 3.50
C LEU A 43 13.65 -18.87 3.67
N VAL A 44 12.33 -19.02 3.52
CA VAL A 44 11.74 -20.36 3.39
C VAL A 44 12.09 -20.88 2.01
N GLY A 45 13.10 -21.75 1.96
CA GLY A 45 13.51 -22.44 0.76
C GLY A 45 12.39 -23.30 0.18
N ARG A 46 11.72 -22.76 -0.85
CA ARG A 46 11.32 -23.40 -2.12
C ARG A 46 10.98 -24.89 -2.12
N LYS A 47 10.06 -25.41 -1.29
CA LYS A 47 9.38 -26.69 -1.57
C LYS A 47 7.95 -26.66 -1.03
N PRO A 48 6.91 -26.86 -1.86
CA PRO A 48 5.52 -27.06 -1.42
C PRO A 48 5.41 -28.13 -0.31
N ARG A 49 6.28 -29.13 -0.37
CA ARG A 49 6.46 -30.15 0.67
C ARG A 49 6.76 -29.57 2.06
N PHE A 50 7.58 -28.52 2.15
CA PHE A 50 7.95 -27.91 3.43
C PHE A 50 6.79 -27.15 4.08
N ILE A 51 6.01 -26.42 3.28
CA ILE A 51 4.83 -25.70 3.76
C ILE A 51 3.73 -26.68 4.18
N ALA A 52 3.46 -27.70 3.37
CA ALA A 52 2.49 -28.76 3.69
C ALA A 52 2.89 -29.53 4.97
N THR A 53 4.16 -29.89 5.12
CA THR A 53 4.67 -30.54 6.34
C THR A 53 4.55 -29.62 7.56
N ARG A 54 4.91 -28.34 7.46
CA ARG A 54 4.74 -27.39 8.58
C ARG A 54 3.28 -27.17 8.95
N ALA A 55 2.37 -27.12 7.97
CA ALA A 55 0.94 -27.05 8.25
C ALA A 55 0.45 -28.28 9.03
N ILE A 56 0.85 -29.49 8.62
CA ILE A 56 0.52 -30.73 9.34
C ILE A 56 1.07 -30.69 10.77
N LEU A 57 2.36 -30.39 10.94
CA LEU A 57 3.01 -30.40 12.25
C LEU A 57 2.45 -29.30 13.17
N THR A 58 2.10 -28.13 12.62
CA THR A 58 1.42 -27.06 13.36
C THR A 58 0.10 -27.54 13.93
N VAL A 59 -0.74 -28.13 13.08
CA VAL A 59 -2.09 -28.53 13.49
C VAL A 59 -2.07 -29.72 14.45
N ARG A 60 -1.03 -30.55 14.39
CA ARG A 60 -0.79 -31.62 15.37
C ARG A 60 -0.16 -31.13 16.68
N GLY A 61 0.19 -29.86 16.81
CA GLY A 61 0.88 -29.32 17.98
C GLY A 61 2.31 -29.83 18.14
N GLU A 62 2.93 -30.31 17.05
CA GLU A 62 4.27 -30.91 17.03
C GLU A 62 5.39 -29.87 16.80
N LEU A 63 5.04 -28.59 16.61
CA LEU A 63 5.99 -27.49 16.47
C LEU A 63 5.96 -26.57 17.69
N LYS A 64 7.14 -26.03 18.03
CA LYS A 64 7.25 -24.92 19.00
C LYS A 64 6.45 -23.73 18.49
N ASP A 65 5.90 -22.91 19.39
CA ASP A 65 5.02 -21.78 19.05
C ASP A 65 5.64 -20.81 18.02
N GLU A 66 6.96 -20.59 18.08
CA GLU A 66 7.71 -19.74 17.12
C GLU A 66 7.82 -20.33 15.70
N GLU A 67 7.52 -21.63 15.56
CA GLU A 67 7.58 -22.39 14.31
C GLU A 67 6.19 -22.75 13.77
N GLN A 68 5.12 -22.45 14.50
CA GLN A 68 3.74 -22.71 14.08
C GLN A 68 3.30 -21.76 12.95
N VAL A 69 2.47 -22.27 12.04
CA VAL A 69 1.85 -21.50 10.97
C VAL A 69 0.52 -20.92 11.47
N SER A 70 0.32 -19.61 11.40
CA SER A 70 -0.92 -18.99 11.87
C SER A 70 -2.12 -19.34 10.97
N LYS A 71 -3.35 -19.20 11.49
CA LYS A 71 -4.58 -19.39 10.71
C LYS A 71 -4.62 -18.45 9.50
N ALA A 72 -4.21 -17.19 9.68
CA ALA A 72 -4.06 -16.22 8.59
C ALA A 72 -3.05 -16.66 7.52
N GLN A 73 -1.94 -17.27 7.92
CA GLN A 73 -0.94 -17.78 6.97
C GLN A 73 -1.49 -18.99 6.18
N LEU A 74 -2.25 -19.88 6.83
CA LEU A 74 -2.90 -21.00 6.16
C LEU A 74 -3.95 -20.51 5.15
N GLY A 75 -4.81 -19.57 5.55
CA GLY A 75 -5.84 -19.01 4.66
C GLY A 75 -5.24 -18.30 3.45
N ALA A 76 -4.26 -17.42 3.66
CA ALA A 76 -3.51 -16.76 2.59
C ALA A 76 -2.85 -17.76 1.62
N PHE A 77 -2.17 -18.78 2.15
CA PHE A 77 -1.48 -19.78 1.35
C PHE A 77 -2.45 -20.60 0.50
N PHE A 78 -3.50 -21.15 1.11
CA PHE A 78 -4.45 -21.99 0.39
C PHE A 78 -5.28 -21.18 -0.61
N ALA A 79 -5.67 -19.95 -0.30
CA ALA A 79 -6.35 -19.09 -1.28
C ALA A 79 -5.50 -18.87 -2.53
N GLY A 80 -4.22 -18.53 -2.36
CA GLY A 80 -3.30 -18.37 -3.48
C GLY A 80 -3.09 -19.67 -4.27
N MET A 81 -3.05 -20.83 -3.59
CA MET A 81 -2.95 -22.13 -4.27
C MET A 81 -4.22 -22.45 -5.07
N THR A 82 -5.41 -22.25 -4.49
CA THR A 82 -6.71 -22.53 -5.12
C THR A 82 -6.93 -21.65 -6.34
N VAL A 83 -6.74 -20.33 -6.21
CA VAL A 83 -6.85 -19.38 -7.34
C VAL A 83 -5.87 -19.75 -8.46
N ARG A 84 -4.59 -20.03 -8.12
CA ARG A 84 -3.60 -20.47 -9.12
C ARG A 84 -3.99 -21.76 -9.83
N ALA A 85 -4.68 -22.69 -9.17
CA ALA A 85 -5.11 -23.92 -9.81
C ALA A 85 -6.25 -23.66 -10.81
N ASN A 86 -7.17 -22.76 -10.46
CA ASN A 86 -8.42 -22.57 -11.17
C ASN A 86 -8.34 -21.54 -12.31
N THR A 87 -7.56 -20.47 -12.13
CA THR A 87 -7.75 -19.23 -12.91
C THR A 87 -6.52 -18.81 -13.70
N PHE A 88 -5.33 -19.19 -13.23
CA PHE A 88 -4.08 -18.77 -13.84
C PHE A 88 -3.81 -19.51 -15.16
N PRO A 89 -3.11 -18.92 -16.14
CA PRO A 89 -2.67 -19.61 -17.35
C PRO A 89 -1.86 -20.87 -17.01
N GLU A 90 -1.98 -21.93 -17.82
CA GLU A 90 -1.40 -23.27 -17.58
C GLU A 90 0.08 -23.22 -17.14
N ALA A 91 0.88 -22.35 -17.75
CA ALA A 91 2.30 -22.16 -17.42
C ALA A 91 2.58 -21.68 -15.97
N THR A 92 1.56 -21.14 -15.30
CA THR A 92 1.63 -20.50 -13.97
C THR A 92 0.73 -21.17 -12.93
N GLN A 93 -0.05 -22.17 -13.35
CA GLN A 93 -0.78 -23.09 -12.48
C GLN A 93 0.21 -23.94 -11.65
N TRP A 94 -0.30 -24.95 -10.94
CA TRP A 94 0.54 -25.83 -10.14
C TRP A 94 1.57 -26.54 -11.03
N SER A 95 2.83 -26.47 -10.63
CA SER A 95 3.88 -27.30 -11.17
C SER A 95 3.62 -28.78 -10.89
N GLU A 96 4.27 -29.66 -11.66
CA GLU A 96 4.14 -31.10 -11.43
C GLU A 96 4.59 -31.53 -10.03
N GLY A 97 5.62 -30.84 -9.49
CA GLY A 97 6.06 -31.04 -8.12
C GLY A 97 5.01 -30.62 -7.07
N GLU A 98 4.27 -29.54 -7.33
CA GLU A 98 3.15 -29.09 -6.48
C GLU A 98 1.99 -30.10 -6.53
N ARG A 99 1.57 -30.54 -7.73
CA ARG A 99 0.52 -31.57 -7.89
C ARG A 99 0.89 -32.88 -7.19
N CYS A 100 2.10 -33.38 -7.41
CA CYS A 100 2.59 -34.60 -6.76
C CYS A 100 2.65 -34.46 -5.23
N ALA A 101 3.10 -33.30 -4.72
CA ALA A 101 3.10 -33.05 -3.27
C ALA A 101 1.67 -33.02 -2.73
N MET A 102 0.77 -32.33 -3.42
CA MET A 102 -0.61 -32.18 -2.96
C MET A 102 -1.33 -33.52 -2.93
N LYS A 103 -1.17 -34.35 -3.98
CA LYS A 103 -1.67 -35.73 -4.02
C LYS A 103 -1.18 -36.58 -2.85
N LYS A 104 0.08 -36.42 -2.46
CA LYS A 104 0.68 -37.17 -1.35
C LYS A 104 0.17 -36.72 0.02
N PHE A 105 0.04 -35.41 0.25
CA PHE A 105 -0.21 -34.86 1.58
C PHE A 105 -1.68 -34.53 1.86
N TRP A 106 -2.54 -34.37 0.85
CA TRP A 106 -3.95 -34.00 1.05
C TRP A 106 -4.70 -34.92 2.02
N PRO A 107 -4.58 -36.27 1.95
CA PRO A 107 -5.30 -37.16 2.86
C PRO A 107 -4.94 -36.96 4.34
N LEU A 108 -3.72 -36.47 4.61
CA LEU A 108 -3.27 -36.12 5.97
C LEU A 108 -3.73 -34.72 6.36
N LEU A 109 -3.67 -33.77 5.42
CA LEU A 109 -4.08 -32.38 5.63
C LEU A 109 -5.57 -32.27 5.92
N VAL A 110 -6.44 -32.93 5.14
CA VAL A 110 -7.90 -32.88 5.34
C VAL A 110 -8.36 -33.43 6.70
N ARG A 111 -7.56 -34.31 7.32
CA ARG A 111 -7.84 -34.86 8.66
C ARG A 111 -7.35 -33.95 9.80
N ALA A 112 -6.38 -33.10 9.51
CA ALA A 112 -5.77 -32.22 10.50
C ALA A 112 -6.39 -30.82 10.44
N LEU A 113 -6.47 -30.24 9.24
CA LEU A 113 -6.84 -28.85 9.01
C LEU A 113 -8.25 -28.52 9.55
N PRO A 114 -8.43 -27.30 10.08
CA PRO A 114 -9.76 -26.79 10.42
C PRO A 114 -10.71 -26.71 9.19
N PRO A 115 -12.05 -26.82 9.37
CA PRO A 115 -13.01 -26.86 8.26
C PRO A 115 -12.99 -25.64 7.33
N ASP A 116 -12.78 -24.44 7.88
CA ASP A 116 -12.62 -23.19 7.13
C ASP A 116 -11.39 -23.23 6.20
N VAL A 117 -10.26 -23.77 6.68
CA VAL A 117 -9.05 -23.95 5.86
C VAL A 117 -9.26 -25.02 4.79
N ILE A 118 -9.97 -26.12 5.10
CA ILE A 118 -10.32 -27.14 4.11
C ILE A 118 -11.20 -26.52 3.00
N PHE A 119 -12.18 -25.71 3.37
CA PHE A 119 -12.99 -24.97 2.41
C PHE A 119 -12.16 -24.07 1.49
N ILE A 120 -11.24 -23.28 2.03
CA ILE A 120 -10.38 -22.39 1.22
C ILE A 120 -9.52 -23.21 0.24
N ALA A 121 -9.00 -24.35 0.68
CA ALA A 121 -8.12 -25.20 -0.10
C ALA A 121 -8.82 -26.06 -1.16
N ASP A 122 -10.10 -26.40 -0.93
CA ASP A 122 -10.88 -27.30 -1.79
C ASP A 122 -12.38 -26.94 -1.73
N PRO A 123 -12.78 -25.76 -2.25
CA PRO A 123 -14.14 -25.24 -2.08
C PRO A 123 -15.22 -26.14 -2.73
N GLU A 124 -14.84 -26.85 -3.79
CA GLU A 124 -15.69 -27.77 -4.57
C GLU A 124 -15.50 -29.25 -4.19
N GLY A 125 -14.56 -29.57 -3.28
CA GLY A 125 -14.32 -30.95 -2.85
C GLY A 125 -13.66 -31.84 -3.92
N SER A 126 -12.96 -31.27 -4.90
CA SER A 126 -12.53 -31.93 -6.14
C SER A 126 -11.03 -32.22 -6.22
N ILE A 127 -10.20 -31.69 -5.32
CA ILE A 127 -8.72 -31.72 -5.36
C ILE A 127 -8.10 -33.13 -5.50
N MET A 128 -8.84 -34.22 -5.23
CA MET A 128 -8.41 -35.62 -5.40
C MET A 128 -9.39 -36.52 -6.19
N GLY A 129 -10.44 -35.98 -6.80
CA GLY A 129 -11.50 -36.77 -7.45
C GLY A 129 -12.35 -37.65 -6.51
N LEU A 130 -11.98 -37.71 -5.22
CA LEU A 130 -12.81 -38.20 -4.12
C LEU A 130 -13.52 -37.00 -3.51
N GLY A 131 -14.83 -36.91 -3.68
CA GLY A 131 -15.65 -35.81 -3.16
C GLY A 131 -15.50 -35.64 -1.65
N SER A 132 -14.85 -34.57 -1.21
CA SER A 132 -14.92 -34.14 0.20
C SER A 132 -16.18 -33.33 0.41
N ALA A 133 -17.02 -33.68 1.38
CA ALA A 133 -18.23 -32.92 1.69
C ALA A 133 -17.92 -31.60 2.42
N VAL A 134 -16.73 -31.46 3.02
CA VAL A 134 -16.41 -30.34 3.93
C VAL A 134 -16.42 -28.99 3.21
N GLY A 135 -15.70 -28.86 2.09
CA GLY A 135 -15.63 -27.61 1.34
C GLY A 135 -16.99 -27.17 0.77
N PRO A 136 -17.68 -28.02 -0.01
CA PRO A 136 -19.00 -27.70 -0.58
C PRO A 136 -20.06 -27.36 0.46
N GLN A 137 -20.04 -27.99 1.64
CA GLN A 137 -21.03 -27.78 2.70
C GLN A 137 -20.63 -26.70 3.72
N PHE A 138 -19.43 -26.13 3.62
CA PHE A 138 -18.99 -25.08 4.54
C PHE A 138 -19.75 -23.77 4.26
N VAL A 139 -20.38 -23.23 5.29
CA VAL A 139 -21.18 -21.99 5.26
C VAL A 139 -20.67 -20.93 6.24
N GLY A 140 -19.58 -21.20 6.96
CA GLY A 140 -19.11 -20.31 8.04
C GLY A 140 -19.96 -20.39 9.31
N ASN A 141 -19.50 -19.70 10.35
CA ASN A 141 -20.14 -19.59 11.65
C ASN A 141 -20.78 -18.20 11.83
N GLY A 142 -22.10 -18.14 11.76
CA GLY A 142 -22.86 -16.88 11.87
C GLY A 142 -22.99 -16.12 10.55
N THR A 143 -23.73 -15.02 10.59
CA THR A 143 -24.11 -14.27 9.38
C THR A 143 -22.94 -13.61 8.66
N SER A 144 -21.98 -13.08 9.42
CA SER A 144 -20.79 -12.41 8.87
C SER A 144 -19.86 -13.38 8.13
N GLU A 145 -19.59 -14.55 8.70
CA GLU A 145 -18.81 -15.57 7.99
C GLU A 145 -19.58 -16.15 6.80
N MET A 146 -20.90 -16.32 6.89
CA MET A 146 -21.72 -16.79 5.77
C MET A 146 -21.61 -15.87 4.55
N ARG A 147 -21.65 -14.55 4.74
CA ARG A 147 -21.42 -13.58 3.66
C ARG A 147 -20.00 -13.68 3.11
N LEU A 148 -19.00 -13.77 3.99
CA LEU A 148 -17.59 -13.89 3.60
C LEU A 148 -17.31 -15.19 2.82
N VAL A 149 -17.92 -16.31 3.22
CA VAL A 149 -17.81 -17.60 2.54
C VAL A 149 -18.45 -17.54 1.15
N GLY A 150 -19.60 -16.88 1.00
CA GLY A 150 -20.22 -16.63 -0.31
C GLY A 150 -19.26 -15.86 -1.24
N ALA A 151 -18.71 -14.75 -0.76
CA ALA A 151 -17.72 -13.96 -1.50
C ALA A 151 -16.44 -14.77 -1.84
N LEU A 152 -15.96 -15.59 -0.90
CA LEU A 152 -14.79 -16.45 -1.11
C LEU A 152 -15.02 -17.51 -2.19
N ARG A 153 -16.22 -18.08 -2.32
CA ARG A 153 -16.50 -19.05 -3.41
C ARG A 153 -16.27 -18.42 -4.77
N GLU A 154 -16.75 -17.20 -4.96
CA GLU A 154 -16.54 -16.47 -6.21
C GLU A 154 -15.07 -16.10 -6.42
N ILE A 155 -14.41 -15.55 -5.40
CA ILE A 155 -12.99 -15.19 -5.47
C ILE A 155 -12.11 -16.41 -5.78
N LEU A 156 -12.30 -17.53 -5.08
CA LEU A 156 -11.49 -18.74 -5.26
C LEU A 156 -11.73 -19.41 -6.62
N ALA A 157 -12.85 -19.11 -7.28
CA ALA A 157 -13.15 -19.49 -8.66
C ALA A 157 -12.60 -18.50 -9.70
N GLY A 158 -11.99 -17.38 -9.28
CA GLY A 158 -11.48 -16.33 -10.17
C GLY A 158 -12.46 -15.24 -10.54
N GLY A 159 -13.61 -15.19 -9.88
CA GLY A 159 -14.61 -14.14 -10.07
C GLY A 159 -14.24 -12.84 -9.36
N HIS A 160 -15.05 -11.82 -9.65
CA HIS A 160 -14.94 -10.46 -9.14
C HIS A 160 -16.26 -10.05 -8.52
N LEU A 161 -16.19 -9.47 -7.33
CA LEU A 161 -17.36 -9.12 -6.56
C LEU A 161 -17.99 -7.81 -7.01
N GLY A 162 -19.29 -7.68 -6.75
CA GLY A 162 -20.02 -6.42 -6.85
C GLY A 162 -19.59 -5.39 -5.80
N TYR A 163 -19.91 -4.12 -6.08
CA TYR A 163 -19.59 -3.01 -5.18
C TYR A 163 -20.27 -3.17 -3.81
N GLU A 164 -21.57 -3.45 -3.79
CA GLU A 164 -22.35 -3.63 -2.57
C GLU A 164 -21.94 -4.87 -1.78
N GLU A 165 -21.54 -5.94 -2.48
CA GLU A 165 -21.05 -7.17 -1.87
C GLU A 165 -19.77 -6.93 -1.09
N ILE A 166 -18.79 -6.22 -1.68
CA ILE A 166 -17.56 -5.83 -0.99
C ILE A 166 -17.88 -4.93 0.20
N GLN A 167 -18.71 -3.90 0.04
CA GLN A 167 -19.07 -3.04 1.16
C GLN A 167 -19.72 -3.82 2.30
N GLY A 168 -20.63 -4.75 1.98
CA GLY A 168 -21.29 -5.62 2.95
C GLY A 168 -20.32 -6.59 3.64
N VAL A 169 -19.32 -7.11 2.93
CA VAL A 169 -18.26 -7.94 3.54
C VAL A 169 -17.35 -7.10 4.43
N LEU A 170 -16.89 -5.94 3.97
CA LEU A 170 -15.98 -5.08 4.73
C LEU A 170 -16.62 -4.59 6.02
N LYS A 171 -17.88 -4.14 5.97
CA LYS A 171 -18.60 -3.68 7.16
C LYS A 171 -18.82 -4.80 8.18
N ASP A 172 -19.05 -6.04 7.74
CA ASP A 172 -19.21 -7.17 8.65
C ASP A 172 -17.90 -7.66 9.26
N VAL A 173 -16.82 -7.65 8.48
CA VAL A 173 -15.56 -8.32 8.82
C VAL A 173 -14.53 -7.36 9.42
N LEU A 174 -14.47 -6.12 8.95
CA LEU A 174 -13.52 -5.11 9.40
C LEU A 174 -14.14 -4.10 10.37
N THR A 175 -15.32 -4.41 10.96
CA THR A 175 -16.00 -3.56 11.96
C THR A 175 -14.96 -2.86 12.84
N LEU A 176 -14.89 -1.53 12.69
CA LEU A 176 -14.08 -0.68 13.54
C LEU A 176 -14.42 -1.05 14.99
N LYS A 177 -13.46 -1.62 15.72
CA LYS A 177 -13.64 -1.86 17.15
C LYS A 177 -13.82 -0.51 17.84
N LEU A 178 -15.07 -0.13 18.11
CA LEU A 178 -15.42 0.84 19.13
C LEU A 178 -15.18 0.17 20.49
N GLU A 179 -14.10 0.60 21.15
CA GLU A 179 -13.79 0.56 22.59
C GLU A 179 -13.76 -0.79 23.35
N ASP A 180 -14.43 -1.85 22.90
CA ASP A 180 -14.38 -3.17 23.55
C ASP A 180 -13.61 -4.16 22.66
N GLY A 181 -12.41 -4.55 23.08
CA GLY A 181 -11.43 -5.36 22.32
C GLY A 181 -11.87 -6.73 21.79
N LYS A 182 -13.16 -7.08 21.78
CA LYS A 182 -13.71 -8.29 21.14
C LYS A 182 -13.70 -8.11 19.62
N SER A 183 -12.89 -8.89 18.92
CA SER A 183 -13.01 -9.05 17.47
C SER A 183 -14.37 -9.65 17.15
N ASN A 184 -15.07 -9.12 16.15
CA ASN A 184 -16.11 -9.91 15.48
C ASN A 184 -15.50 -11.27 15.15
N GLY A 185 -16.19 -12.33 15.53
CA GLY A 185 -15.70 -13.71 15.56
C GLY A 185 -15.48 -14.35 14.19
N VAL A 186 -15.00 -13.58 13.21
CA VAL A 186 -14.65 -14.05 11.87
C VAL A 186 -13.26 -14.69 11.90
N SER A 187 -13.13 -15.85 11.28
CA SER A 187 -11.89 -16.60 11.19
C SER A 187 -10.81 -15.81 10.44
N GLU A 188 -9.63 -15.71 11.06
CA GLU A 188 -8.43 -15.15 10.44
C GLU A 188 -8.07 -15.86 9.12
N SER A 189 -8.39 -17.15 8.99
CA SER A 189 -8.14 -17.90 7.76
C SER A 189 -9.04 -17.41 6.61
N LEU A 190 -10.33 -17.13 6.88
CA LEU A 190 -11.27 -16.63 5.89
C LEU A 190 -10.93 -15.18 5.50
N LEU A 191 -10.64 -14.33 6.47
CA LEU A 191 -10.27 -12.93 6.20
C LEU A 191 -8.97 -12.84 5.39
N SER A 192 -7.95 -13.60 5.76
CA SER A 192 -6.70 -13.65 4.99
C SER A 192 -6.89 -14.21 3.57
N ALA A 193 -7.70 -15.26 3.42
CA ALA A 193 -8.05 -15.82 2.13
C ALA A 193 -8.77 -14.80 1.23
N PHE A 194 -9.65 -13.98 1.82
CA PHE A 194 -10.39 -12.96 1.08
C PHE A 194 -9.45 -11.88 0.54
N LEU A 195 -8.58 -11.32 1.39
CA LEU A 195 -7.61 -10.29 0.99
C LEU A 195 -6.60 -10.81 -0.04
N ILE A 196 -6.08 -12.03 0.15
CA ILE A 196 -5.08 -12.60 -0.76
C ILE A 196 -5.72 -13.10 -2.05
N GLY A 197 -6.90 -13.69 -1.99
CA GLY A 197 -7.65 -14.14 -3.16
C GLY A 197 -7.98 -12.97 -4.09
N GLN A 198 -8.50 -11.87 -3.53
CA GLN A 198 -8.75 -10.62 -4.27
C GLN A 198 -7.48 -10.10 -4.95
N ARG A 199 -6.39 -9.99 -4.21
CA ARG A 199 -5.08 -9.59 -4.76
C ARG A 199 -4.60 -10.52 -5.88
N MET A 200 -4.88 -11.82 -5.79
CA MET A 200 -4.49 -12.80 -6.80
C MET A 200 -5.36 -12.74 -8.05
N ASN A 201 -6.63 -12.35 -7.92
CA ASN A 201 -7.53 -12.09 -9.05
C ASN A 201 -7.26 -10.74 -9.73
N ARG A 202 -6.49 -9.84 -9.09
CA ARG A 202 -6.31 -8.43 -9.46
C ARG A 202 -7.64 -7.69 -9.39
N GLU A 203 -7.82 -6.97 -8.29
CA GLU A 203 -9.03 -6.21 -8.00
C GLU A 203 -9.39 -5.28 -9.18
N THR A 204 -10.65 -5.32 -9.59
CA THR A 204 -11.18 -4.40 -10.62
C THR A 204 -11.37 -3.00 -10.05
N ASP A 205 -11.50 -2.00 -10.92
CA ASP A 205 -11.82 -0.63 -10.53
C ASP A 205 -13.08 -0.54 -9.65
N ARG A 206 -14.08 -1.38 -9.93
CA ARG A 206 -15.32 -1.46 -9.13
C ARG A 206 -15.03 -1.96 -7.71
N GLU A 207 -14.22 -3.00 -7.59
CA GLU A 207 -13.84 -3.59 -6.30
C GLU A 207 -12.98 -2.61 -5.49
N LEU A 208 -11.96 -2.03 -6.11
CA LEU A 208 -11.09 -1.02 -5.48
C LEU A 208 -11.89 0.19 -5.00
N LYS A 209 -12.85 0.67 -5.79
CA LYS A 209 -13.76 1.74 -5.36
C LYS A 209 -14.56 1.32 -4.12
N ALA A 210 -15.03 0.09 -4.05
CA ALA A 210 -15.77 -0.41 -2.88
C ALA A 210 -14.88 -0.43 -1.63
N TYR A 211 -13.63 -0.89 -1.74
CA TYR A 211 -12.66 -0.84 -0.64
C TYR A 211 -12.39 0.58 -0.15
N CYS A 212 -12.18 1.52 -1.07
CA CYS A 212 -11.87 2.89 -0.70
C CYS A 212 -13.04 3.60 -0.02
N LEU A 213 -14.27 3.37 -0.48
CA LEU A 213 -15.44 4.11 -0.04
C LEU A 213 -16.28 3.38 1.03
N ALA A 214 -15.94 2.15 1.41
CA ALA A 214 -16.72 1.35 2.38
C ALA A 214 -16.95 2.06 3.73
N PHE A 215 -16.08 3.01 4.04
CA PHE A 215 -15.78 3.47 5.39
C PHE A 215 -15.78 4.99 5.54
N ASP A 216 -16.05 5.72 4.46
CA ASP A 216 -15.95 7.18 4.46
C ASP A 216 -17.00 7.84 5.34
N ASP A 217 -18.19 7.24 5.43
CA ASP A 217 -19.32 7.78 6.19
C ASP A 217 -19.27 7.45 7.69
N GLU A 218 -18.34 6.59 8.14
CA GLU A 218 -18.34 6.07 9.52
C GLU A 218 -17.81 7.06 10.57
N LEU A 219 -16.96 8.01 10.18
CA LEU A 219 -16.34 8.98 11.10
C LEU A 219 -17.05 10.35 11.14
N GLY A 220 -18.19 10.48 10.44
CA GLY A 220 -18.82 11.77 10.23
C GLY A 220 -18.04 12.66 9.25
N PRO A 221 -18.47 13.91 9.06
CA PRO A 221 -17.85 14.80 8.08
C PRO A 221 -16.40 15.09 8.48
N ALA A 222 -15.47 14.87 7.54
CA ALA A 222 -14.08 15.22 7.74
C ALA A 222 -13.92 16.76 7.90
N PRO A 223 -12.99 17.22 8.74
CA PRO A 223 -12.75 18.65 8.90
C PRO A 223 -12.26 19.28 7.60
N VAL A 224 -12.73 20.50 7.32
CA VAL A 224 -12.35 21.30 6.15
C VAL A 224 -11.43 22.42 6.59
N ALA A 225 -10.19 22.44 6.10
CA ALA A 225 -9.20 23.49 6.34
C ALA A 225 -9.43 24.71 5.43
N ASP A 226 -9.39 25.92 5.99
CA ASP A 226 -9.51 27.18 5.26
C ASP A 226 -8.17 27.57 4.59
N VAL A 227 -7.77 26.76 3.62
CA VAL A 227 -6.56 26.95 2.80
C VAL A 227 -6.88 26.94 1.31
N ARG A 228 -6.09 27.68 0.53
CA ARG A 228 -6.29 27.81 -0.94
C ARG A 228 -6.08 26.49 -1.68
N SER A 229 -5.19 25.64 -1.18
CA SER A 229 -4.86 24.34 -1.76
C SER A 229 -4.39 23.39 -0.67
N LEU A 230 -4.67 22.09 -0.82
CA LEU A 230 -4.11 21.03 0.02
C LEU A 230 -3.67 19.85 -0.84
N THR A 231 -2.40 19.47 -0.69
CA THR A 231 -1.83 18.30 -1.35
C THR A 231 -1.64 17.15 -0.36
N HIS A 232 -2.30 16.04 -0.63
CA HIS A 232 -2.20 14.82 0.14
C HIS A 232 -1.05 13.95 -0.36
N TYR A 233 -0.18 13.52 0.56
CA TYR A 233 0.93 12.62 0.25
C TYR A 233 0.67 11.21 0.77
N GLY A 234 0.39 10.31 -0.18
CA GLY A 234 0.16 8.88 0.04
C GLY A 234 1.40 8.03 -0.23
N GLU A 235 2.32 8.02 0.73
CA GLU A 235 3.50 7.16 0.70
C GLU A 235 3.12 5.66 0.79
N PRO A 236 3.88 4.75 0.15
CA PRO A 236 3.82 3.34 0.51
C PRO A 236 4.13 3.19 2.00
N TYR A 237 3.11 2.81 2.77
CA TYR A 237 3.13 2.78 4.23
C TYR A 237 4.21 1.85 4.84
N ASP A 238 4.90 1.05 4.04
CA ASP A 238 5.98 0.14 4.44
C ASP A 238 7.36 0.80 4.58
N GLY A 239 7.47 2.07 4.18
CA GLY A 239 8.69 2.86 4.27
C GLY A 239 9.74 2.48 3.22
N ASN A 240 10.77 3.33 3.11
CA ASN A 240 11.90 3.08 2.22
C ASN A 240 13.06 2.49 3.02
N THR A 241 13.74 1.47 2.49
CA THR A 241 14.82 0.79 3.24
C THR A 241 16.22 1.35 2.96
N PRO A 242 16.66 1.60 1.71
CA PRO A 242 18.02 2.02 1.46
C PRO A 242 18.13 3.51 1.23
N TYR A 243 17.10 4.20 0.75
CA TYR A 243 17.24 5.52 0.15
C TYR A 243 16.68 6.64 1.03
N PHE A 244 17.18 7.86 0.79
CA PHE A 244 16.70 9.10 1.39
C PHE A 244 15.21 9.33 1.08
N ARG A 245 14.48 9.91 2.04
CA ARG A 245 13.04 10.18 1.93
C ARG A 245 12.83 11.69 2.00
N SER A 246 12.57 12.29 0.84
CA SER A 246 12.45 13.74 0.71
C SER A 246 11.09 14.30 1.10
N THR A 247 10.02 13.50 1.12
CA THR A 247 8.63 13.97 1.19
C THR A 247 8.32 14.86 2.39
N LEU A 248 8.84 14.54 3.58
CA LEU A 248 8.66 15.39 4.77
C LEU A 248 9.27 16.78 4.58
N PHE A 249 10.46 16.85 3.98
CA PHE A 249 11.17 18.10 3.72
C PHE A 249 10.55 18.87 2.55
N VAL A 250 10.06 18.17 1.52
CA VAL A 250 9.28 18.76 0.42
C VAL A 250 8.03 19.45 0.95
N ALA A 251 7.30 18.83 1.88
CA ALA A 251 6.13 19.44 2.50
C ALA A 251 6.48 20.70 3.31
N ALA A 252 7.62 20.70 4.01
CA ALA A 252 8.12 21.88 4.71
C ALA A 252 8.44 23.02 3.74
N VAL A 253 9.19 22.75 2.66
CA VAL A 253 9.53 23.75 1.63
C VAL A 253 8.28 24.31 0.95
N ARG A 254 7.32 23.45 0.61
CA ARG A 254 6.02 23.86 0.04
C ARG A 254 5.24 24.81 0.94
N SER A 255 5.33 24.61 2.25
CA SER A 255 4.63 25.43 3.23
C SER A 255 5.18 26.86 3.26
N CYS A 256 6.49 27.05 3.04
CA CYS A 256 7.13 28.37 3.01
C CYS A 256 6.61 29.30 1.91
N TYR A 257 6.09 28.77 0.80
CA TYR A 257 5.46 29.54 -0.27
C TYR A 257 3.94 29.30 -0.37
N GLY A 258 3.32 28.87 0.73
CA GLY A 258 1.86 28.83 0.90
C GLY A 258 1.15 27.68 0.18
N GLU A 259 1.85 26.59 -0.18
CA GLU A 259 1.22 25.35 -0.65
C GLU A 259 1.09 24.34 0.52
N SER A 260 -0.11 24.21 1.07
CA SER A 260 -0.32 23.34 2.22
C SER A 260 -0.25 21.85 1.87
N SER A 261 0.26 21.06 2.82
CA SER A 261 0.47 19.62 2.63
C SER A 261 -0.11 18.80 3.78
N LEU A 262 -0.76 17.68 3.44
CA LEU A 262 -1.17 16.66 4.41
C LEU A 262 -0.45 15.35 4.14
N LEU A 263 0.48 15.00 5.02
CA LEU A 263 1.12 13.70 4.99
C LEU A 263 0.32 12.73 5.84
N HIS A 264 0.22 11.49 5.41
CA HIS A 264 -0.37 10.44 6.23
C HIS A 264 0.41 9.14 6.09
N GLY A 265 0.56 8.43 7.20
CA GLY A 265 1.33 7.20 7.20
C GLY A 265 1.11 6.33 8.43
N VAL A 266 2.08 5.47 8.70
CA VAL A 266 2.12 4.62 9.88
C VAL A 266 3.51 4.66 10.49
N GLU A 267 3.62 4.36 11.77
CA GLU A 267 4.91 4.24 12.45
C GLU A 267 5.77 3.12 11.86
N TRP A 268 5.14 1.98 11.61
CA TRP A 268 5.82 0.79 11.13
C TRP A 268 4.84 -0.11 10.39
N MET A 269 5.31 -0.73 9.31
CA MET A 269 4.51 -1.68 8.53
C MET A 269 5.42 -2.78 7.93
N PRO A 270 5.06 -4.06 8.10
CA PRO A 270 5.76 -5.15 7.46
C PRO A 270 5.44 -5.21 5.96
N PRO A 271 6.25 -5.93 5.14
CA PRO A 271 7.42 -6.70 5.53
C PRO A 271 8.73 -5.90 5.49
N LYS A 272 8.73 -4.70 4.88
CA LYS A 272 9.96 -3.92 4.70
C LYS A 272 10.45 -3.32 6.01
N GLY A 273 9.53 -2.76 6.81
CA GLY A 273 9.88 -2.02 8.02
C GLY A 273 10.91 -0.93 7.73
N GLY A 274 10.72 -0.19 6.64
CA GLY A 274 11.60 0.92 6.23
C GLY A 274 11.42 2.14 7.13
N VAL A 275 12.19 3.20 6.82
CA VAL A 275 12.03 4.50 7.48
C VAL A 275 10.71 5.11 7.07
N THR A 276 9.92 5.59 8.03
CA THR A 276 8.64 6.28 7.82
C THR A 276 8.71 7.74 8.26
N GLU A 277 7.84 8.59 7.72
CA GLU A 277 7.71 10.00 8.14
C GLU A 277 7.38 10.09 9.63
N GLU A 278 6.61 9.13 10.16
CA GLU A 278 6.27 9.12 11.58
C GLU A 278 7.50 8.88 12.47
N GLN A 279 8.37 7.94 12.08
CA GLN A 279 9.61 7.70 12.80
C GLN A 279 10.52 8.93 12.76
N MET A 280 10.60 9.61 11.61
CA MET A 280 11.38 10.83 11.48
C MET A 280 10.83 11.95 12.36
N LEU A 281 9.51 12.18 12.34
CA LEU A 281 8.84 13.17 13.17
C LEU A 281 9.02 12.89 14.67
N LYS A 282 8.82 11.64 15.11
CA LYS A 282 9.06 11.25 16.51
C LYS A 282 10.51 11.48 16.93
N PHE A 283 11.48 11.15 16.06
CA PHE A 283 12.89 11.38 16.34
C PHE A 283 13.21 12.87 16.53
N MET A 284 12.56 13.75 15.76
CA MET A 284 12.67 15.21 15.92
C MET A 284 11.87 15.77 17.11
N GLY A 285 11.16 14.93 17.87
CA GLY A 285 10.35 15.35 19.02
C GLY A 285 8.95 15.86 18.67
N ALA A 286 8.49 15.67 17.42
CA ALA A 286 7.16 16.09 17.00
C ALA A 286 6.06 15.14 17.50
N LYS A 287 4.88 15.70 17.76
CA LYS A 287 3.69 14.95 18.17
C LYS A 287 3.05 14.28 16.95
N THR A 288 2.88 12.96 16.97
CA THR A 288 2.31 12.19 15.84
C THR A 288 0.96 11.55 16.14
N ASN A 289 0.44 11.66 17.37
CA ASN A 289 -0.92 11.28 17.76
C ASN A 289 -1.86 12.48 17.72
N LEU A 290 -1.92 13.14 16.56
CA LEU A 290 -2.76 14.31 16.34
C LEU A 290 -4.16 13.88 15.94
N SER A 291 -5.18 14.50 16.55
CA SER A 291 -6.54 14.38 16.03
C SER A 291 -6.69 15.13 14.71
N LEU A 292 -7.73 14.81 13.93
CA LEU A 292 -7.99 15.47 12.64
C LEU A 292 -8.16 16.99 12.79
N HIS A 293 -8.79 17.44 13.87
CA HIS A 293 -8.94 18.85 14.20
C HIS A 293 -7.62 19.52 14.57
N GLN A 294 -6.70 18.81 15.23
CA GLN A 294 -5.35 19.32 15.50
C GLN A 294 -4.54 19.42 14.19
N GLY A 295 -4.67 18.43 13.30
CA GLY A 295 -4.08 18.48 11.96
C GLY A 295 -4.57 19.68 11.15
N LYS A 296 -5.88 19.91 11.13
CA LYS A 296 -6.48 21.09 10.49
C LYS A 296 -5.84 22.39 10.98
N LYS A 297 -5.70 22.55 12.31
CA LYS A 297 -5.09 23.75 12.89
C LYS A 297 -3.64 23.96 12.47
N LEU A 298 -2.85 22.90 12.27
CA LEU A 298 -1.48 23.01 11.78
C LEU A 298 -1.43 23.38 10.30
N ILE A 299 -2.33 22.83 9.49
CA ILE A 299 -2.46 23.17 8.06
C ILE A 299 -2.82 24.65 7.88
N GLU A 300 -3.72 25.18 8.71
CA GLU A 300 -4.17 26.58 8.65
C GLU A 300 -3.17 27.57 9.29
N ALA A 301 -2.19 27.08 10.06
CA ALA A 301 -1.21 27.95 10.69
C ALA A 301 -0.16 28.42 9.68
N GLU A 302 -0.07 29.73 9.45
CA GLU A 302 0.86 30.35 8.50
C GLU A 302 2.34 29.98 8.78
N GLU A 303 2.70 29.84 10.05
CA GLU A 303 4.05 29.44 10.51
C GLU A 303 4.37 27.94 10.29
N VAL A 304 3.39 27.12 9.90
CA VAL A 304 3.55 25.66 9.77
C VAL A 304 3.15 25.14 8.39
N GLY A 305 1.92 25.39 7.94
CA GLY A 305 1.44 25.07 6.59
C GLY A 305 1.28 23.58 6.23
N PHE A 306 1.72 22.64 7.06
CA PHE A 306 1.52 21.20 6.83
C PHE A 306 1.18 20.42 8.11
N ALA A 307 0.63 19.23 7.93
CA ALA A 307 0.40 18.29 9.03
C ALA A 307 0.74 16.85 8.65
N TYR A 308 1.07 16.05 9.66
CA TYR A 308 1.15 14.60 9.56
C TYR A 308 0.02 13.97 10.37
N ILE A 309 -0.77 13.09 9.74
CA ILE A 309 -1.82 12.32 10.41
C ILE A 309 -1.49 10.83 10.32
N SER A 310 -1.26 10.20 11.47
CA SER A 310 -1.07 8.76 11.52
C SER A 310 -2.38 8.04 11.18
N LYS A 311 -2.28 6.96 10.40
CA LYS A 311 -3.42 6.10 10.04
C LYS A 311 -4.02 5.38 11.25
N ARG A 312 -3.47 5.48 12.46
CA ARG A 312 -4.16 5.08 13.69
C ARG A 312 -5.24 6.08 14.11
N GLU A 313 -5.04 7.37 13.82
CA GLU A 313 -5.93 8.47 14.22
C GLU A 313 -7.02 8.74 13.18
N ALA A 314 -6.75 8.42 11.91
CA ALA A 314 -7.65 8.63 10.77
C ALA A 314 -8.54 7.43 10.42
N ARG A 315 -8.54 6.34 11.21
CA ARG A 315 -9.22 5.09 10.84
C ARG A 315 -10.73 5.28 10.71
N PRO A 316 -11.38 4.86 9.60
CA PRO A 316 -10.84 4.17 8.43
C PRO A 316 -10.64 5.06 7.18
N SER A 317 -10.85 6.37 7.27
CA SER A 317 -10.85 7.27 6.11
C SER A 317 -9.48 7.36 5.42
N SER A 318 -9.49 7.31 4.08
CA SER A 318 -8.29 7.52 3.27
C SER A 318 -7.88 8.99 3.15
N SER A 319 -8.84 9.92 3.23
CA SER A 319 -8.65 11.37 3.10
C SER A 319 -9.21 12.08 4.33
N PRO A 320 -8.37 12.31 5.36
CA PRO A 320 -8.89 12.65 6.68
C PRO A 320 -9.17 14.13 6.93
N ILE A 321 -8.73 15.02 6.03
CA ILE A 321 -8.92 16.48 6.12
C ILE A 321 -9.07 16.99 4.69
N PHE A 322 -10.08 17.82 4.42
CA PHE A 322 -10.30 18.42 3.10
C PHE A 322 -9.88 19.89 3.09
N ALA A 323 -9.68 20.47 1.92
CA ALA A 323 -9.49 21.91 1.75
C ALA A 323 -10.79 22.60 1.34
N LYS A 324 -10.93 23.86 1.72
CA LYS A 324 -11.95 24.75 1.13
C LYS A 324 -11.62 25.09 -0.32
N GLY A 325 -10.33 25.18 -0.65
CA GLY A 325 -9.84 25.43 -1.99
C GLY A 325 -9.55 24.15 -2.78
N ARG A 326 -8.45 24.16 -3.52
CA ARG A 326 -8.09 23.10 -4.46
C ARG A 326 -7.53 21.87 -3.75
N GLU A 327 -7.96 20.69 -4.17
CA GLU A 327 -7.47 19.42 -3.63
C GLU A 327 -6.58 18.68 -4.61
N SER A 328 -5.50 18.12 -4.10
CA SER A 328 -4.57 17.31 -4.89
C SER A 328 -4.09 16.09 -4.12
N ILE A 329 -3.80 15.00 -4.83
CA ILE A 329 -3.23 13.78 -4.23
C ILE A 329 -1.98 13.36 -5.01
N VAL A 330 -0.93 13.02 -4.28
CA VAL A 330 0.31 12.43 -4.79
C VAL A 330 0.48 11.04 -4.17
N ALA A 331 0.68 10.02 -5.00
CA ALA A 331 0.92 8.65 -4.52
C ALA A 331 2.09 7.97 -5.25
N GLY A 332 2.80 7.12 -4.53
CA GLY A 332 3.87 6.29 -5.09
C GLY A 332 3.33 4.92 -5.52
N PHE A 333 3.92 4.31 -6.54
CA PHE A 333 3.63 2.92 -6.91
C PHE A 333 4.86 2.12 -7.27
N TYR A 334 4.87 0.84 -6.89
CA TYR A 334 5.98 -0.07 -7.13
C TYR A 334 5.79 -0.91 -8.40
N HIS A 335 4.62 -1.54 -8.52
CA HIS A 335 4.28 -2.45 -9.60
C HIS A 335 3.52 -1.70 -10.70
N GLU A 336 3.93 -1.92 -11.94
CA GLU A 336 3.19 -1.44 -13.11
C GLU A 336 1.78 -2.05 -13.17
N GLY A 337 0.83 -1.26 -13.67
CA GLY A 337 -0.59 -1.56 -13.68
C GLY A 337 -1.34 -1.03 -12.45
N TYR A 338 -0.67 -0.34 -11.52
CA TYR A 338 -1.33 0.34 -10.39
C TYR A 338 -1.51 1.84 -10.61
N GLU A 339 -0.85 2.41 -11.62
CA GLU A 339 -0.97 3.82 -11.99
C GLU A 339 -2.43 4.21 -12.32
N GLU A 340 -3.08 3.49 -13.22
CA GLU A 340 -4.46 3.81 -13.64
C GLU A 340 -5.49 3.59 -12.51
N PRO A 341 -5.46 2.48 -11.75
CA PRO A 341 -6.37 2.31 -10.62
C PRO A 341 -6.22 3.39 -9.55
N LEU A 342 -4.99 3.80 -9.21
CA LEU A 342 -4.76 4.88 -8.25
C LEU A 342 -5.30 6.22 -8.76
N LEU A 343 -5.07 6.56 -10.04
CA LEU A 343 -5.61 7.78 -10.63
C LEU A 343 -7.13 7.75 -10.73
N MET A 344 -7.72 6.60 -11.04
CA MET A 344 -9.17 6.40 -11.02
C MET A 344 -9.74 6.67 -9.62
N LEU A 345 -9.11 6.14 -8.56
CA LEU A 345 -9.51 6.41 -7.18
C LEU A 345 -9.42 7.90 -6.83
N MET A 346 -8.36 8.58 -7.25
CA MET A 346 -8.23 10.03 -7.06
C MET A 346 -9.36 10.79 -7.78
N LYS A 347 -9.71 10.45 -9.02
CA LYS A 347 -10.86 11.05 -9.73
C LYS A 347 -12.17 10.80 -8.99
N ARG A 348 -12.38 9.58 -8.50
CA ARG A 348 -13.58 9.22 -7.71
C ARG A 348 -13.67 9.95 -6.38
N ARG A 349 -12.53 10.38 -5.81
CA ARG A 349 -12.47 11.25 -4.64
C ARG A 349 -12.85 12.70 -4.96
N GLY A 350 -12.99 13.07 -6.22
CA GLY A 350 -13.39 14.42 -6.63
C GLY A 350 -12.26 15.45 -6.56
N VAL A 351 -10.99 15.01 -6.44
CA VAL A 351 -9.87 15.96 -6.36
C VAL A 351 -9.62 16.65 -7.71
N HIS A 352 -9.03 17.83 -7.65
CA HIS A 352 -8.79 18.67 -8.83
C HIS A 352 -7.59 18.16 -9.64
N SER A 353 -6.57 17.67 -8.95
CA SER A 353 -5.36 17.12 -9.55
C SER A 353 -4.91 15.85 -8.85
N GLY A 354 -4.38 14.90 -9.61
CA GLY A 354 -3.84 13.64 -9.09
C GLY A 354 -2.53 13.31 -9.79
N LEU A 355 -1.54 12.85 -9.02
CA LEU A 355 -0.22 12.48 -9.51
C LEU A 355 0.19 11.13 -8.93
N VAL A 356 0.59 10.21 -9.80
CA VAL A 356 1.25 8.97 -9.40
C VAL A 356 2.69 8.95 -9.91
N VAL A 357 3.62 8.58 -9.03
CA VAL A 357 5.05 8.58 -9.31
C VAL A 357 5.63 7.19 -9.10
N LYS A 358 6.44 6.73 -10.04
CA LYS A 358 7.28 5.55 -9.89
C LYS A 358 8.66 5.96 -9.38
N GLY A 359 8.79 6.17 -8.07
CA GLY A 359 10.07 6.44 -7.43
C GLY A 359 10.86 5.17 -7.09
N GLU A 360 12.06 5.37 -6.52
CA GLU A 360 12.86 4.24 -6.04
C GLU A 360 12.15 3.51 -4.91
N GLU A 361 12.10 2.18 -5.01
CA GLU A 361 11.32 1.32 -4.11
C GLU A 361 9.83 1.67 -3.97
N GLY A 362 9.26 2.32 -4.99
CA GLY A 362 7.85 2.73 -5.00
C GLY A 362 7.56 4.00 -4.21
N ALA A 363 8.60 4.74 -3.81
CA ALA A 363 8.45 6.09 -3.25
C ALA A 363 7.69 7.01 -4.21
N LEU A 364 7.07 8.06 -3.68
CA LEU A 364 6.38 9.06 -4.48
C LEU A 364 7.29 10.18 -5.00
N SER A 365 8.60 10.11 -4.73
CA SER A 365 9.57 11.10 -5.15
C SER A 365 10.31 10.69 -6.43
N THR A 366 10.59 11.68 -7.28
CA THR A 366 11.54 11.57 -8.38
C THR A 366 12.97 11.68 -7.86
N THR A 367 13.94 11.19 -8.64
CA THR A 367 15.37 11.21 -8.34
C THR A 367 16.14 11.95 -9.42
N THR A 368 17.36 12.39 -9.12
CA THR A 368 18.27 12.98 -10.11
C THR A 368 19.07 11.94 -10.89
N ARG A 369 18.83 10.64 -10.66
CA ARG A 369 19.64 9.57 -11.24
C ARG A 369 19.46 9.49 -12.75
N LEU A 370 20.56 9.23 -13.46
CA LEU A 370 20.52 8.95 -14.89
C LEU A 370 19.68 7.70 -15.19
N ARG A 371 18.85 7.77 -16.24
CA ARG A 371 18.06 6.63 -16.71
C ARG A 371 18.97 5.42 -16.97
N SER A 372 18.59 4.27 -16.42
CA SER A 372 19.28 3.03 -16.72
C SER A 372 18.96 2.58 -18.16
N ALA A 373 19.99 2.50 -19.01
CA ALA A 373 19.89 2.03 -20.39
C ALA A 373 19.48 0.54 -20.52
N SER A 374 19.49 -0.24 -19.42
CA SER A 374 19.28 -1.69 -19.43
C SER A 374 17.84 -2.14 -19.15
N THR A 375 16.92 -1.21 -18.89
CA THR A 375 15.51 -1.52 -18.60
C THR A 375 14.64 -1.41 -19.86
N SER A 376 14.45 -2.54 -20.55
CA SER A 376 13.60 -2.63 -21.75
C SER A 376 12.15 -3.02 -21.46
N LYS A 377 11.81 -3.34 -20.21
CA LYS A 377 10.46 -3.76 -19.81
C LYS A 377 9.94 -2.97 -18.63
N GLY A 378 8.78 -2.36 -18.86
CA GLY A 378 7.96 -1.66 -17.88
C GLY A 378 8.32 -0.20 -17.65
N LEU A 379 7.50 0.48 -16.84
CA LEU A 379 7.67 1.91 -16.54
C LEU A 379 9.00 2.17 -15.82
N PRO A 380 9.79 3.18 -16.22
CA PRO A 380 11.06 3.51 -15.58
C PRO A 380 10.88 4.22 -14.24
N VAL A 381 11.95 4.29 -13.43
CA VAL A 381 12.01 5.22 -12.29
C VAL A 381 11.87 6.65 -12.84
N ASN A 382 11.23 7.55 -12.07
CA ASN A 382 10.82 8.90 -12.46
C ASN A 382 9.65 8.97 -13.44
N HIS A 383 9.02 7.84 -13.75
CA HIS A 383 7.76 7.87 -14.48
C HIS A 383 6.68 8.56 -13.64
N CYS A 384 6.01 9.54 -14.26
CA CYS A 384 4.93 10.29 -13.66
C CYS A 384 3.70 10.19 -14.57
N SER A 385 2.55 9.89 -13.99
CA SER A 385 1.26 9.98 -14.68
C SER A 385 0.25 10.68 -13.78
N GLY A 386 -0.68 11.41 -14.37
CA GLY A 386 -1.59 12.20 -13.56
C GLY A 386 -2.68 12.86 -14.38
N PHE A 387 -3.44 13.67 -13.67
CA PHE A 387 -4.40 14.58 -14.25
C PHE A 387 -4.40 15.89 -13.46
N ARG A 388 -4.80 16.97 -14.12
CA ARG A 388 -5.04 18.26 -13.48
C ARG A 388 -6.27 18.92 -14.08
N SER A 389 -6.98 19.70 -13.28
CA SER A 389 -8.12 20.46 -13.76
C SER A 389 -7.66 21.50 -14.80
N VAL A 390 -8.41 21.60 -15.89
CA VAL A 390 -8.30 22.69 -16.86
C VAL A 390 -9.54 23.55 -16.67
N GLY A 391 -9.38 24.88 -16.66
CA GLY A 391 -10.48 25.83 -16.48
C GLY A 391 -11.68 25.53 -17.39
N ILE A 392 -12.87 25.98 -16.95
CA ILE A 392 -14.20 25.63 -17.49
C ILE A 392 -14.27 25.86 -19.00
N GLU A 393 -14.09 24.80 -19.78
CA GLU A 393 -14.83 24.55 -21.02
C GLU A 393 -14.56 23.11 -21.50
N SER A 394 -15.65 22.45 -21.87
CA SER A 394 -15.72 21.13 -22.53
C SER A 394 -15.76 19.87 -21.65
N ALA A 395 -16.93 19.23 -21.74
CA ALA A 395 -17.34 17.86 -21.42
C ALA A 395 -17.38 17.49 -19.93
N CYS A 396 -18.61 17.40 -19.41
CA CYS A 396 -18.93 16.90 -18.08
C CYS A 396 -18.41 15.45 -17.92
N GLU A 397 -17.31 15.29 -17.17
CA GLU A 397 -17.11 14.07 -16.41
C GLU A 397 -18.25 13.95 -15.36
N VAL A 398 -18.46 12.75 -14.81
CA VAL A 398 -19.58 12.42 -13.90
C VAL A 398 -19.65 13.32 -12.65
N ASP A 399 -18.57 14.07 -12.35
CA ASP A 399 -18.44 15.01 -11.23
C ASP A 399 -18.32 16.49 -11.64
N GLY A 400 -18.45 16.83 -12.93
CA GLY A 400 -18.43 18.21 -13.43
C GLY A 400 -17.04 18.86 -13.56
N LEU A 401 -15.95 18.13 -13.32
CA LEU A 401 -14.58 18.63 -13.45
C LEU A 401 -13.97 18.23 -14.80
N SER A 402 -13.55 19.21 -15.62
CA SER A 402 -12.75 18.94 -16.82
C SER A 402 -11.28 18.76 -16.42
N ARG A 403 -10.69 17.62 -16.81
CA ARG A 403 -9.34 17.22 -16.42
C ARG A 403 -8.50 16.87 -17.63
N GLN A 404 -7.30 17.41 -17.71
CA GLN A 404 -6.29 16.99 -18.68
C GLN A 404 -5.39 15.94 -18.04
N SER A 405 -5.32 14.77 -18.68
CA SER A 405 -4.40 13.71 -18.26
C SER A 405 -3.02 13.91 -18.89
N PHE A 406 -1.98 13.50 -18.17
CA PHE A 406 -0.60 13.55 -18.63
C PHE A 406 0.16 12.29 -18.24
N ARG A 407 1.22 12.02 -19.00
CA ARG A 407 2.16 10.93 -18.75
C ARG A 407 3.53 11.34 -19.29
N LEU A 408 4.54 11.33 -18.44
CA LEU A 408 5.91 11.69 -18.80
C LEU A 408 6.93 10.95 -17.92
N GLU A 409 8.19 11.06 -18.31
CA GLU A 409 9.34 10.65 -17.51
C GLU A 409 10.12 11.90 -17.16
N VAL A 410 10.35 12.11 -15.86
CA VAL A 410 11.08 13.28 -15.38
C VAL A 410 12.58 13.00 -15.49
N ASN A 411 13.27 13.72 -16.36
CA ASN A 411 14.72 13.72 -16.45
C ASN A 411 15.27 14.99 -15.78
N ALA A 412 15.94 14.83 -14.64
CA ALA A 412 16.42 15.97 -13.85
C ALA A 412 17.42 16.86 -14.61
N MET A 413 18.16 16.31 -15.58
CA MET A 413 19.08 17.08 -16.42
C MET A 413 18.37 18.16 -17.26
N ASP A 414 17.13 17.90 -17.69
CA ASP A 414 16.36 18.85 -18.49
C ASP A 414 16.02 20.11 -17.70
N TYR A 415 16.17 20.05 -16.37
CA TYR A 415 15.92 21.14 -15.42
C TYR A 415 17.21 21.67 -14.76
N GLY A 416 18.38 21.29 -15.27
CA GLY A 416 19.67 21.79 -14.80
C GLY A 416 20.22 21.10 -13.54
N PHE A 417 19.72 19.93 -13.17
CA PHE A 417 20.30 19.13 -12.09
C PHE A 417 21.35 18.17 -12.63
N GLU A 418 22.51 18.13 -11.97
CA GLU A 418 23.55 17.14 -12.25
C GLU A 418 23.07 15.73 -11.84
N PRO A 419 23.31 14.69 -12.66
CA PRO A 419 22.91 13.35 -12.31
C PRO A 419 23.65 12.80 -11.09
N THR A 420 22.91 12.44 -10.04
CA THR A 420 23.48 11.81 -8.85
C THR A 420 22.65 10.61 -8.40
N ASP A 421 23.29 9.62 -7.78
CA ASP A 421 22.55 8.55 -7.10
C ASP A 421 21.85 9.12 -5.86
N THR A 422 20.65 8.61 -5.57
CA THR A 422 19.93 8.95 -4.35
C THR A 422 20.75 8.56 -3.12
N PRO A 423 20.93 9.48 -2.13
CA PRO A 423 21.67 9.16 -0.91
C PRO A 423 21.12 7.92 -0.22
N ARG A 424 22.03 7.06 0.22
CA ARG A 424 21.67 5.89 1.01
C ARG A 424 21.59 6.23 2.49
N THR A 425 20.49 5.85 3.12
CA THR A 425 20.27 5.97 4.56
C THR A 425 20.31 4.61 5.25
N ASP A 426 20.18 3.51 4.50
CA ASP A 426 20.26 2.12 4.99
C ASP A 426 19.48 1.89 6.31
N ARG A 427 18.20 2.31 6.29
CA ARG A 427 17.21 2.26 7.40
C ARG A 427 17.51 3.19 8.58
N SER A 428 18.48 4.09 8.48
CA SER A 428 18.80 5.06 9.52
C SER A 428 17.87 6.27 9.49
N VAL A 429 17.00 6.37 10.49
CA VAL A 429 16.14 7.55 10.72
C VAL A 429 17.00 8.80 10.92
N SER A 430 18.05 8.72 11.75
CA SER A 430 18.90 9.86 12.05
C SER A 430 19.65 10.35 10.82
N LYS A 431 20.14 9.46 9.96
CA LYS A 431 20.84 9.86 8.73
C LYS A 431 19.91 10.54 7.73
N ASN A 432 18.67 10.07 7.63
CA ASN A 432 17.65 10.69 6.79
C ASN A 432 17.38 12.14 7.26
N ILE A 433 17.21 12.33 8.57
CA ILE A 433 17.02 13.65 9.16
C ILE A 433 18.24 14.55 8.98
N GLU A 434 19.46 14.03 9.20
CA GLU A 434 20.70 14.78 9.00
C GLU A 434 20.79 15.34 7.57
N LEU A 435 20.54 14.51 6.55
CA LEU A 435 20.57 14.90 5.15
C LEU A 435 19.49 15.94 4.80
N GLY A 436 18.25 15.72 5.26
CA GLY A 436 17.16 16.63 4.98
C GLY A 436 17.33 17.98 5.68
N LEU A 437 17.75 18.00 6.95
CA LEU A 437 18.01 19.25 7.66
C LEU A 437 19.22 20.00 7.12
N ALA A 438 20.27 19.30 6.65
CA ALA A 438 21.38 19.92 5.93
C ALA A 438 20.88 20.63 4.66
N ALA A 439 20.09 19.94 3.85
CA ALA A 439 19.48 20.53 2.67
C ALA A 439 18.61 21.75 3.00
N LEU A 440 17.76 21.67 4.03
CA LEU A 440 16.92 22.80 4.47
C LEU A 440 17.72 24.00 5.04
N ARG A 441 19.02 23.85 5.33
CA ARG A 441 19.94 24.96 5.67
C ARG A 441 20.69 25.51 4.46
N GLY A 442 20.29 25.12 3.25
CA GLY A 442 20.95 25.53 2.00
C GLY A 442 22.22 24.75 1.66
N GLU A 443 22.57 23.68 2.40
CA GLU A 443 23.72 22.84 2.07
C GLU A 443 23.45 22.09 0.75
N LYS A 444 24.14 22.51 -0.34
CA LYS A 444 23.94 21.94 -1.68
C LYS A 444 24.42 20.48 -1.74
N GLY A 445 23.74 19.69 -2.58
CA GLY A 445 24.07 18.28 -2.82
C GLY A 445 22.83 17.44 -3.16
N PRO A 446 22.97 16.11 -3.28
CA PRO A 446 21.90 15.27 -3.79
C PRO A 446 20.58 15.34 -3.02
N ALA A 447 20.62 15.51 -1.68
CA ALA A 447 19.42 15.67 -0.87
C ALA A 447 18.71 17.01 -1.14
N TYR A 448 19.48 18.10 -1.27
CA TYR A 448 18.98 19.42 -1.66
C TYR A 448 18.33 19.37 -3.05
N ASP A 449 19.06 18.83 -4.03
CA ASP A 449 18.59 18.73 -5.41
C ASP A 449 17.30 17.93 -5.51
N GLN A 450 17.23 16.81 -4.78
CA GLN A 450 16.03 15.99 -4.75
C GLN A 450 14.84 16.70 -4.08
N ILE A 451 15.05 17.50 -3.02
CA ILE A 451 13.98 18.26 -2.38
C ILE A 451 13.47 19.35 -3.34
N VAL A 452 14.36 20.13 -3.94
CA VAL A 452 13.99 21.20 -4.91
C VAL A 452 13.26 20.61 -6.11
N LEU A 453 13.82 19.56 -6.72
CA LEU A 453 13.22 18.88 -7.87
C LEU A 453 11.81 18.42 -7.55
N ASN A 454 11.60 17.75 -6.41
CA ASN A 454 10.29 17.23 -6.04
C ASN A 454 9.30 18.33 -5.65
N ALA A 455 9.72 19.39 -4.96
CA ALA A 455 8.86 20.52 -4.65
C ALA A 455 8.35 21.19 -5.93
N GLY A 456 9.26 21.58 -6.84
CA GLY A 456 8.90 22.28 -8.08
C GLY A 456 8.15 21.41 -9.09
N ILE A 457 8.62 20.19 -9.36
CA ILE A 457 7.99 19.30 -10.36
C ILE A 457 6.60 18.86 -9.92
N VAL A 458 6.41 18.50 -8.64
CA VAL A 458 5.08 18.12 -8.15
C VAL A 458 4.12 19.31 -8.29
N ASP A 459 4.57 20.51 -7.95
CA ASP A 459 3.73 21.71 -8.07
C ASP A 459 3.35 22.01 -9.52
N HIS A 460 4.31 21.92 -10.44
CA HIS A 460 4.05 22.10 -11.86
C HIS A 460 3.08 21.06 -12.43
N LEU A 461 3.29 19.79 -12.10
CA LEU A 461 2.46 18.69 -12.59
C LEU A 461 1.04 18.73 -12.02
N LEU A 462 0.89 19.14 -10.76
CA LEU A 462 -0.43 19.35 -10.16
C LEU A 462 -1.10 20.64 -10.67
N GLY A 463 -0.36 21.54 -11.34
CA GLY A 463 -0.86 22.83 -11.80
C GLY A 463 -1.13 23.80 -10.65
N CYS A 464 -0.24 23.82 -9.65
CA CYS A 464 -0.28 24.80 -8.55
C CYS A 464 -0.15 26.23 -9.08
N ASP A 465 -0.81 27.18 -8.41
CA ASP A 465 -0.70 28.60 -8.77
C ASP A 465 0.77 29.06 -8.69
N GLY A 466 1.24 29.76 -9.72
CA GLY A 466 2.63 30.22 -9.81
C GLY A 466 3.65 29.10 -10.08
N ALA A 467 3.18 27.93 -10.57
CA ALA A 467 4.01 26.81 -11.02
C ALA A 467 3.71 26.41 -12.47
N GLU A 468 3.09 27.31 -13.27
CA GLU A 468 2.76 27.07 -14.67
C GLU A 468 4.03 26.85 -15.51
N ASP A 469 5.08 27.60 -15.21
CA ASP A 469 6.43 27.38 -15.73
C ASP A 469 7.26 26.57 -14.72
N VAL A 470 7.89 25.51 -15.22
CA VAL A 470 8.66 24.59 -14.38
C VAL A 470 9.91 25.23 -13.79
N SER A 471 10.55 26.16 -14.50
CA SER A 471 11.73 26.87 -13.99
C SER A 471 11.34 27.80 -12.85
N LEU A 472 10.20 28.51 -12.94
CA LEU A 472 9.66 29.29 -11.82
C LEU A 472 9.28 28.43 -10.62
N ALA A 473 8.67 27.26 -10.86
CA ALA A 473 8.31 26.31 -9.81
C ALA A 473 9.54 25.76 -9.06
N LEU A 474 10.65 25.55 -9.77
CA LEU A 474 11.92 25.13 -9.16
C LEU A 474 12.60 26.29 -8.43
N GLU A 475 12.54 27.50 -8.98
CA GLU A 475 13.20 28.66 -8.38
C GLU A 475 12.58 29.05 -7.05
N ARG A 476 11.24 29.11 -6.95
CA ARG A 476 10.57 29.38 -5.67
C ARG A 476 10.91 28.36 -4.58
N ALA A 477 11.16 27.10 -4.96
CA ALA A 477 11.57 26.06 -4.03
C ALA A 477 13.02 26.24 -3.57
N LYS A 478 13.91 26.74 -4.43
CA LYS A 478 15.28 27.12 -4.03
C LYS A 478 15.26 28.34 -3.13
N GLU A 479 14.54 29.39 -3.52
CA GLU A 479 14.40 30.62 -2.74
C GLU A 479 13.89 30.32 -1.33
N ALA A 480 12.88 29.45 -1.19
CA ALA A 480 12.36 29.05 0.12
C ALA A 480 13.35 28.26 1.00
N ILE A 481 14.35 27.60 0.41
CA ILE A 481 15.40 26.90 1.17
C ILE A 481 16.57 27.85 1.48
N ASP A 482 16.89 28.75 0.57
CA ASP A 482 18.07 29.61 0.64
C ASP A 482 17.81 30.97 1.33
N SER A 483 16.55 31.27 1.69
CA SER A 483 16.12 32.53 2.33
C SER A 483 16.53 32.71 3.79
#